data_AF-A0A5B0RPT9-F1
#
_entry.id   AF-A0A5B0RPT9-F1
#
_cell.length_a   1.000
_cell.length_b   1.000
_cell.length_c   1.000
_cell.angle_alpha   90.00
_cell.angle_beta   90.00
_cell.angle_gamma   90.00
#
_symmetry.space_group_name_H-M   'P 1'
#
loop_
_entity.id
_entity.type
_entity.pdbx_description
1 polymer ?
#
loop_
_entity_poly.entity_id
_entity_poly.type
_entity_poly.pdbx_seq_one_letter_code
_entity_poly.pdbx_strand_id
1 'polypeptide(L)'
;MALPWETDGGVDGRPNSIKVLLDWLSAPGNYERWTQAEVKAPLTKEIHLEMIQSGIHHRTPHGISLKIYMLHEGYIHACHYRRQTPEDLREQFPNGYLSFEDMICRDWGRLEQIFGPPDDLAPDATHPDPLARERIMFNTNAASKLVEFVDRMRTEYHETMEKIPGYVPWLTYFKNNQEQRADYPLLHGLDPGLILCRYENLTIGSRKRRRGSP
;
A
#
# COMPACT_ATOMS: atom_id res chain seq x y z
N MET A 1 -16.02 4.10 -10.75
CA MET A 1 -15.59 2.89 -10.00
C MET A 1 -14.08 2.74 -10.24
N ALA A 2 -13.23 2.91 -9.22
CA ALA A 2 -11.77 2.83 -9.41
C ALA A 2 -11.35 1.39 -9.71
N LEU A 3 -10.70 1.17 -10.86
CA LEU A 3 -10.13 -0.13 -11.21
C LEU A 3 -8.91 -0.41 -10.30
N PRO A 4 -8.67 -1.66 -9.87
CA PRO A 4 -7.47 -2.02 -9.11
C PRO A 4 -6.18 -1.87 -9.96
N TRP A 5 -5.07 -1.41 -9.39
CA TRP A 5 -3.82 -1.12 -10.12
C TRP A 5 -3.12 -2.36 -10.68
N GLU A 6 -3.41 -3.51 -10.10
CA GLU A 6 -2.81 -4.81 -10.37
C GLU A 6 -3.63 -5.58 -11.43
N THR A 7 -4.86 -5.15 -11.71
CA THR A 7 -5.82 -5.87 -12.57
C THR A 7 -6.53 -4.95 -13.56
N ASP A 8 -6.08 -3.71 -13.71
CA ASP A 8 -6.62 -2.77 -14.70
C ASP A 8 -5.99 -2.91 -16.10
N GLY A 9 -5.00 -3.80 -16.23
CA GLY A 9 -4.55 -4.37 -17.49
C GLY A 9 -5.09 -5.80 -17.67
N GLY A 10 -5.12 -6.29 -18.92
CA GLY A 10 -5.33 -7.72 -19.17
C GLY A 10 -6.50 -8.14 -20.07
N VAL A 11 -7.07 -7.26 -20.89
CA VAL A 11 -7.97 -7.74 -21.97
C VAL A 11 -7.16 -8.24 -23.18
N ASP A 12 -5.98 -7.64 -23.45
CA ASP A 12 -5.17 -7.93 -24.65
C ASP A 12 -3.66 -8.16 -24.35
N GLY A 13 -3.30 -8.59 -23.15
CA GLY A 13 -1.87 -8.72 -22.75
C GLY A 13 -1.16 -7.39 -22.44
N ARG A 14 -1.89 -6.28 -22.39
CA ARG A 14 -1.38 -4.96 -21.97
C ARG A 14 -0.95 -4.97 -20.50
N PRO A 15 0.11 -4.23 -20.12
CA PRO A 15 0.54 -4.12 -18.73
C PRO A 15 -0.55 -3.47 -17.87
N ASN A 16 -0.62 -3.86 -16.59
CA ASN A 16 -1.44 -3.17 -15.59
C ASN A 16 -0.68 -1.94 -15.03
N SER A 17 -1.36 -1.07 -14.29
CA SER A 17 -0.76 0.17 -13.77
C SER A 17 0.42 -0.09 -12.83
N ILE A 18 0.37 -1.15 -12.01
CA ILE A 18 1.52 -1.53 -11.15
C ILE A 18 2.74 -1.84 -12.01
N LYS A 19 2.56 -2.64 -13.06
CA LYS A 19 3.66 -3.02 -13.94
C LYS A 19 4.28 -1.80 -14.60
N VAL A 20 3.47 -0.91 -15.19
CA VAL A 20 3.97 0.34 -15.79
C VAL A 20 4.72 1.18 -14.76
N LEU A 21 4.18 1.28 -13.55
CA LEU A 21 4.78 2.06 -12.48
C LEU A 21 6.14 1.49 -12.04
N LEU A 22 6.20 0.18 -11.78
CA LEU A 22 7.43 -0.49 -11.40
C LEU A 22 8.46 -0.47 -12.53
N ASP A 23 8.04 -0.62 -13.79
CA ASP A 23 8.92 -0.56 -14.96
C ASP A 23 9.56 0.84 -15.07
N TRP A 24 8.78 1.91 -14.88
CA TRP A 24 9.32 3.28 -14.86
C TRP A 24 10.29 3.50 -13.70
N LEU A 25 9.94 3.05 -12.48
CA LEU A 25 10.79 3.20 -11.30
C LEU A 25 12.09 2.38 -11.40
N SER A 26 12.05 1.22 -12.04
CA SER A 26 13.22 0.35 -12.24
C SER A 26 14.16 0.84 -13.34
N ALA A 27 13.70 1.78 -14.19
CA ALA A 27 14.53 2.27 -15.27
C ALA A 27 15.73 3.08 -14.73
N PRO A 28 16.91 3.00 -15.37
CA PRO A 28 18.13 3.62 -14.87
C PRO A 28 17.95 5.11 -14.53
N GLY A 29 18.25 5.47 -13.28
CA GLY A 29 18.19 6.85 -12.78
C GLY A 29 16.78 7.37 -12.46
N ASN A 30 15.70 6.66 -12.80
CA ASN A 30 14.35 7.17 -12.57
C ASN A 30 13.95 7.21 -11.10
N TYR A 31 14.31 6.19 -10.32
CA TYR A 31 14.05 6.25 -8.89
C TYR A 31 14.90 7.33 -8.19
N GLU A 32 16.15 7.53 -8.61
CA GLU A 32 16.99 8.62 -8.09
C GLU A 32 16.40 10.00 -8.43
N ARG A 33 15.97 10.21 -9.68
CA ARG A 33 15.21 11.40 -10.07
C ARG A 33 13.97 11.56 -9.21
N TRP A 34 13.25 10.46 -8.96
CA TRP A 34 12.07 10.45 -8.12
C TRP A 34 12.39 10.87 -6.69
N THR A 35 13.44 10.37 -6.05
CA THR A 35 13.77 10.72 -4.65
C THR A 35 14.29 12.15 -4.54
N GLN A 36 15.20 12.56 -5.42
CA GLN A 36 15.86 13.88 -5.39
C GLN A 36 14.98 15.05 -5.83
N ALA A 37 13.87 14.82 -6.55
CA ALA A 37 13.03 15.91 -7.03
C ALA A 37 12.34 16.68 -5.88
N GLU A 38 12.53 18.00 -5.79
CA GLU A 38 11.82 18.86 -4.83
C GLU A 38 10.30 18.86 -5.08
N VAL A 39 9.90 18.81 -6.35
CA VAL A 39 8.49 18.80 -6.78
C VAL A 39 8.25 17.55 -7.63
N LYS A 40 7.39 16.64 -7.17
CA LYS A 40 7.09 15.37 -7.88
C LYS A 40 6.14 15.54 -9.08
N ALA A 41 5.49 16.70 -9.24
CA ALA A 41 4.47 16.94 -10.26
C ALA A 41 4.93 16.73 -11.72
N PRO A 42 6.16 17.09 -12.14
CA PRO A 42 6.65 16.79 -13.48
C PRO A 42 6.83 15.29 -13.73
N LEU A 43 7.38 14.56 -12.75
CA LEU A 43 7.62 13.12 -12.83
C LEU A 43 6.31 12.32 -12.84
N THR A 44 5.32 12.74 -12.03
CA THR A 44 4.00 12.09 -12.05
C THR A 44 3.27 12.32 -13.38
N LYS A 45 3.50 13.44 -14.06
CA LYS A 45 3.01 13.66 -15.43
C LYS A 45 3.72 12.78 -16.45
N GLU A 46 5.02 12.58 -16.32
CA GLU A 46 5.80 11.66 -17.17
C GLU A 46 5.26 10.23 -17.05
N ILE A 47 5.12 9.72 -15.82
CA ILE A 47 4.54 8.39 -15.56
C ILE A 47 3.09 8.30 -16.06
N HIS A 48 2.32 9.38 -15.93
CA HIS A 48 0.95 9.42 -16.43
C HIS A 48 0.89 9.30 -17.97
N LEU A 49 1.85 9.89 -18.69
CA LEU A 49 1.97 9.73 -20.14
C LEU A 49 2.32 8.28 -20.51
N GLU A 50 3.22 7.62 -19.78
CA GLU A 50 3.54 6.19 -19.95
C GLU A 50 2.30 5.30 -19.75
N MET A 51 1.48 5.61 -18.74
CA MET A 51 0.21 4.93 -18.51
C MET A 51 -0.76 5.12 -19.69
N ILE A 52 -0.90 6.34 -20.20
CA ILE A 52 -1.74 6.64 -21.38
C ILE A 52 -1.25 5.87 -22.61
N GLN A 53 0.06 5.86 -22.86
CA GLN A 53 0.67 5.12 -23.98
C GLN A 53 0.45 3.61 -23.86
N SER A 54 0.39 3.09 -22.63
CA SER A 54 0.05 1.70 -22.32
C SER A 54 -1.46 1.40 -22.38
N GLY A 55 -2.31 2.39 -22.71
CA GLY A 55 -3.76 2.26 -22.81
C GLY A 55 -4.51 2.43 -21.48
N ILE A 56 -3.87 2.98 -20.46
CA ILE A 56 -4.41 3.18 -19.11
C ILE A 56 -4.81 4.66 -18.95
N HIS A 57 -6.09 4.98 -19.19
CA HIS A 57 -6.58 6.37 -19.21
C HIS A 57 -7.28 6.83 -17.92
N HIS A 58 -7.50 5.93 -16.97
CA HIS A 58 -8.33 6.20 -15.79
C HIS A 58 -7.50 6.59 -14.55
N ARG A 59 -6.17 6.60 -14.65
CA ARG A 59 -5.25 7.02 -13.58
C ARG A 59 -5.09 8.53 -13.59
N THR A 60 -4.65 9.07 -12.46
CA THR A 60 -4.39 10.50 -12.31
C THR A 60 -2.97 10.71 -11.77
N PRO A 61 -2.31 11.83 -12.08
CA PRO A 61 -0.99 12.15 -11.52
C PRO A 61 -0.94 12.11 -9.98
N HIS A 62 -2.01 12.56 -9.32
CA HIS A 62 -2.14 12.47 -7.87
C HIS A 62 -2.19 11.01 -7.39
N GLY A 63 -3.03 10.18 -8.04
CA GLY A 63 -3.12 8.75 -7.71
C GLY A 63 -1.80 8.01 -7.91
N ILE A 64 -1.02 8.38 -8.94
CA ILE A 64 0.33 7.86 -9.19
C ILE A 64 1.27 8.20 -8.04
N SER A 65 1.35 9.47 -7.64
CA SER A 65 2.19 9.88 -6.52
C SER A 65 1.85 9.13 -5.24
N LEU A 66 0.55 9.01 -4.94
CA LEU A 66 0.08 8.30 -3.76
C LEU A 66 0.44 6.82 -3.82
N LYS A 67 0.29 6.17 -4.99
CA LYS A 67 0.61 4.76 -5.13
C LYS A 67 2.10 4.47 -4.98
N ILE A 68 2.98 5.33 -5.50
CA ILE A 68 4.44 5.20 -5.29
C ILE A 68 4.78 5.30 -3.81
N TYR A 69 4.22 6.30 -3.11
CA TYR A 69 4.40 6.44 -1.66
C TYR A 69 3.92 5.19 -0.91
N MET A 70 2.73 4.68 -1.24
CA MET A 70 2.18 3.47 -0.60
C MET A 70 3.03 2.22 -0.85
N LEU A 71 3.60 2.07 -2.05
CA LEU A 71 4.53 0.98 -2.36
C LEU A 71 5.81 1.10 -1.51
N HIS A 72 6.35 2.31 -1.39
CA HIS A 72 7.55 2.57 -0.60
C HIS A 72 7.34 2.29 0.89
N GLU A 73 6.29 2.85 1.50
CA GLU A 73 5.99 2.60 2.91
C GLU A 73 5.68 1.13 3.16
N GLY A 74 4.90 0.49 2.28
CA GLY A 74 4.60 -0.93 2.37
C GLY A 74 5.85 -1.79 2.35
N TYR A 75 6.83 -1.43 1.52
CA TYR A 75 8.13 -2.09 1.46
C TYR A 75 8.98 -1.83 2.72
N ILE A 76 9.05 -0.61 3.24
CA ILE A 76 9.75 -0.30 4.50
C ILE A 76 9.16 -1.12 5.65
N HIS A 77 7.83 -1.11 5.80
CA HIS A 77 7.18 -1.91 6.82
C HIS A 77 7.47 -3.40 6.65
N ALA A 78 7.49 -3.91 5.41
CA ALA A 78 7.84 -5.29 5.15
C ALA A 78 9.29 -5.61 5.52
N CYS A 79 10.22 -4.66 5.33
CA CYS A 79 11.61 -4.78 5.78
C CYS A 79 11.73 -4.89 7.30
N HIS A 80 11.07 -4.01 8.06
CA HIS A 80 11.06 -4.07 9.52
C HIS A 80 10.35 -5.33 10.03
N TYR A 81 9.18 -5.64 9.48
CA TYR A 81 8.44 -6.86 9.77
C TYR A 81 9.31 -8.10 9.56
N ARG A 82 10.13 -8.12 8.51
CA ARG A 82 11.00 -9.25 8.21
C ARG A 82 12.06 -9.50 9.28
N ARG A 83 12.29 -8.59 10.21
CA ARG A 83 13.35 -8.69 11.22
C ARG A 83 12.83 -8.92 12.64
N GLN A 84 11.53 -8.82 12.86
CA GLN A 84 10.93 -9.03 14.18
C GLN A 84 10.84 -10.52 14.52
N THR A 85 11.05 -10.85 15.79
CA THR A 85 10.80 -12.20 16.30
C THR A 85 9.29 -12.46 16.42
N PRO A 86 8.86 -13.74 16.44
CA PRO A 86 7.47 -14.07 16.73
C PRO A 86 6.96 -13.47 18.04
N GLU A 87 7.82 -13.35 19.06
CA GLU A 87 7.53 -12.76 20.35
C GLU A 87 7.29 -11.24 20.24
N ASP A 88 8.18 -10.52 19.56
CA ASP A 88 8.03 -9.08 19.31
C ASP A 88 6.73 -8.79 18.54
N LEU A 89 6.43 -9.62 17.54
CA LEU A 89 5.22 -9.51 16.74
C LEU A 89 3.95 -9.74 17.58
N ARG A 90 4.00 -10.66 18.54
CA ARG A 90 2.86 -10.94 19.45
C ARG A 90 2.68 -9.82 20.48
N GLU A 91 3.75 -9.17 20.92
CA GLU A 91 3.68 -8.01 21.80
C GLU A 91 3.14 -6.78 21.07
N GLN A 92 3.65 -6.50 19.87
CA GLN A 92 3.24 -5.36 19.07
C GLN A 92 1.81 -5.52 18.52
N PHE A 93 1.44 -6.76 18.17
CA PHE A 93 0.14 -7.09 17.59
C PHE A 93 -0.53 -8.22 18.38
N PRO A 94 -1.02 -7.94 19.60
CA PRO A 94 -1.60 -8.96 20.49
C PRO A 94 -2.86 -9.61 19.92
N ASN A 95 -3.51 -8.95 18.96
CA ASN A 95 -4.70 -9.42 18.25
C ASN A 95 -4.39 -10.05 16.87
N GLY A 96 -3.10 -10.27 16.57
CA GLY A 96 -2.60 -10.81 15.30
C GLY A 96 -2.08 -9.74 14.34
N TYR A 97 -1.21 -10.16 13.41
CA TYR A 97 -0.53 -9.30 12.42
C TYR A 97 -0.71 -9.85 11.00
N LEU A 98 -0.40 -9.04 9.98
CA LEU A 98 -0.51 -9.47 8.58
C LEU A 98 0.75 -10.24 8.16
N SER A 99 0.59 -11.37 7.47
CA SER A 99 1.74 -12.13 6.97
C SER A 99 2.50 -11.34 5.89
N PHE A 100 3.80 -11.57 5.81
CA PHE A 100 4.71 -11.01 4.79
C PHE A 100 4.21 -11.19 3.35
N GLU A 101 3.59 -12.34 3.04
CA GLU A 101 3.05 -12.67 1.71
C GLU A 101 1.76 -11.88 1.37
N ASP A 102 1.05 -11.42 2.40
CA ASP A 102 -0.21 -10.68 2.34
C ASP A 102 -0.02 -9.15 2.38
N MET A 103 1.14 -8.71 2.89
CA MET A 103 1.64 -7.35 2.71
C MET A 103 2.11 -7.16 1.26
N ILE A 104 2.03 -5.92 0.78
CA ILE A 104 2.30 -5.43 -0.58
C ILE A 104 3.71 -5.80 -1.10
N CYS A 105 4.01 -7.07 -1.28
CA CYS A 105 5.35 -7.53 -1.64
C CYS A 105 5.28 -8.72 -2.59
N ARG A 106 4.19 -8.83 -3.38
CA ARG A 106 4.17 -9.73 -4.54
C ARG A 106 5.35 -9.45 -5.49
N ASP A 107 5.77 -8.19 -5.57
CA ASP A 107 6.92 -7.74 -6.36
C ASP A 107 8.16 -7.48 -5.49
N TRP A 108 8.33 -8.18 -4.35
CA TRP A 108 9.43 -7.97 -3.38
C TRP A 108 10.79 -7.77 -4.06
N GLY A 109 11.21 -8.71 -4.92
CA GLY A 109 12.53 -8.65 -5.56
C GLY A 109 12.73 -7.40 -6.42
N ARG A 110 11.65 -6.85 -7.02
CA ARG A 110 11.72 -5.59 -7.75
C ARG A 110 11.74 -4.40 -6.80
N LEU A 111 10.91 -4.42 -5.76
CA LEU A 111 10.87 -3.35 -4.76
C LEU A 111 12.21 -3.21 -4.02
N GLU A 112 12.86 -4.33 -3.70
CA GLU A 112 14.19 -4.37 -3.09
C GLU A 112 15.27 -3.77 -4.01
N GLN A 113 15.19 -4.02 -5.32
CA GLN A 113 16.10 -3.42 -6.30
C GLN A 113 15.85 -1.92 -6.51
N ILE A 114 14.59 -1.48 -6.48
CA ILE A 114 14.23 -0.08 -6.69
C ILE A 114 14.56 0.74 -5.44
N PHE A 115 14.07 0.33 -4.27
CA PHE A 115 14.11 1.12 -3.05
C PHE A 115 15.39 0.90 -2.23
N GLY A 116 16.06 -0.24 -2.40
CA GLY A 116 17.22 -0.61 -1.60
C GLY A 116 16.86 -0.94 -0.15
N PRO A 117 17.83 -1.31 0.69
CA PRO A 117 17.61 -1.42 2.12
C PRO A 117 17.34 -0.02 2.73
N PRO A 118 16.33 0.13 3.60
CA PRO A 118 16.10 1.39 4.31
C PRO A 118 17.33 1.90 5.08
N ASP A 119 17.59 3.21 5.07
CA ASP A 119 18.81 3.84 5.62
C ASP A 119 19.00 3.66 7.14
N ASP A 120 17.90 3.48 7.87
CA ASP A 120 17.88 3.27 9.33
C ASP A 120 18.19 1.83 9.74
N LEU A 121 18.50 0.96 8.78
CA LEU A 121 18.75 -0.45 9.01
C LEU A 121 20.24 -0.78 9.09
N ALA A 122 20.64 -1.43 10.19
CA ALA A 122 21.97 -2.01 10.32
C ALA A 122 22.23 -3.10 9.23
N PRO A 123 23.46 -3.22 8.71
CA PRO A 123 23.81 -4.15 7.61
C PRO A 123 23.73 -5.64 7.98
N ASP A 124 23.71 -5.98 9.27
CA ASP A 124 23.95 -7.32 9.81
C ASP A 124 22.69 -8.11 10.19
N ALA A 125 21.50 -7.54 9.99
CA ALA A 125 20.25 -8.20 10.34
C ALA A 125 19.97 -9.38 9.40
N THR A 126 20.47 -10.53 9.82
CA THR A 126 20.31 -11.84 9.20
C THR A 126 18.84 -12.09 8.91
N HIS A 127 18.52 -12.50 7.68
CA HIS A 127 17.17 -12.89 7.27
C HIS A 127 16.64 -14.03 8.17
N PRO A 128 15.68 -13.77 9.09
CA PRO A 128 15.09 -14.84 9.87
C PRO A 128 14.32 -15.79 8.95
N ASP A 129 14.41 -17.09 9.22
CA ASP A 129 13.76 -18.16 8.47
C ASP A 129 12.27 -17.82 8.15
N PRO A 130 11.88 -17.75 6.86
CA PRO A 130 10.51 -17.50 6.45
C PRO A 130 9.50 -18.52 7.02
N LEU A 131 9.93 -19.75 7.32
CA LEU A 131 9.07 -20.83 7.81
C LEU A 131 8.79 -20.74 9.33
N ALA A 132 9.63 -20.04 10.09
CA ALA A 132 9.46 -19.87 11.54
C ALA A 132 8.32 -18.88 11.89
N ARG A 133 7.78 -18.18 10.89
CA ARG A 133 6.75 -17.16 11.06
C ARG A 133 5.40 -17.80 10.83
N GLU A 134 4.96 -18.47 11.88
CA GLU A 134 3.62 -19.04 11.99
C GLU A 134 2.59 -18.10 11.36
N ARG A 135 1.81 -18.61 10.39
CA ARG A 135 0.75 -17.86 9.71
C ARG A 135 -0.32 -17.46 10.72
N ILE A 136 -0.11 -16.35 11.41
CA ILE A 136 -1.14 -15.72 12.23
C ILE A 136 -2.03 -14.95 11.26
N MET A 137 -3.00 -15.68 10.70
CA MET A 137 -3.97 -15.10 9.77
C MET A 137 -4.93 -14.18 10.51
N PHE A 138 -5.15 -12.98 9.97
CA PHE A 138 -6.37 -12.24 10.24
C PHE A 138 -7.55 -13.16 9.94
N ASN A 139 -8.40 -13.45 10.94
CA ASN A 139 -9.67 -14.11 10.64
C ASN A 139 -10.46 -13.18 9.69
N THR A 140 -11.25 -13.75 8.77
CA THR A 140 -11.97 -13.03 7.70
C THR A 140 -12.76 -11.81 8.19
N ASN A 141 -13.24 -11.82 9.44
CA ASN A 141 -13.92 -10.71 10.12
C ASN A 141 -13.02 -9.46 10.26
N ALA A 142 -11.76 -9.64 10.63
CA ALA A 142 -10.81 -8.54 10.82
C ALA A 142 -10.45 -7.83 9.50
N ALA A 143 -10.38 -8.58 8.40
CA ALA A 143 -10.24 -8.02 7.05
C ALA A 143 -11.46 -7.19 6.63
N SER A 144 -12.68 -7.66 6.92
CA SER A 144 -13.91 -6.91 6.65
C SER A 144 -14.00 -5.61 7.47
N LYS A 145 -13.67 -5.67 8.75
CA LYS A 145 -13.65 -4.50 9.64
C LYS A 145 -12.62 -3.45 9.21
N LEU A 146 -11.47 -3.88 8.73
CA LEU A 146 -10.47 -2.99 8.16
C LEU A 146 -11.02 -2.22 6.95
N VAL A 147 -11.66 -2.95 6.02
CA VAL A 147 -12.27 -2.34 4.82
C VAL A 147 -13.33 -1.31 5.19
N GLU A 148 -14.23 -1.69 6.08
CA GLU A 148 -15.29 -0.83 6.59
C GLU A 148 -14.75 0.44 7.24
N PHE A 149 -13.74 0.31 8.11
CA PHE A 149 -13.12 1.45 8.79
C PHE A 149 -12.54 2.45 7.81
N VAL A 150 -11.75 1.98 6.84
CA VAL A 150 -11.08 2.87 5.89
C VAL A 150 -12.08 3.49 4.90
N ASP A 151 -13.11 2.75 4.47
CA ASP A 151 -14.20 3.30 3.64
C ASP A 151 -14.96 4.41 4.36
N ARG A 152 -15.28 4.21 5.66
CA ARG A 152 -15.92 5.22 6.51
C ARG A 152 -15.06 6.49 6.61
N MET A 153 -13.80 6.32 7.01
CA MET A 153 -12.84 7.42 7.14
C MET A 153 -12.65 8.18 5.82
N ARG A 154 -12.61 7.46 4.69
CA ARG A 154 -12.46 8.07 3.36
C ARG A 154 -13.70 8.89 3.01
N THR A 155 -14.90 8.45 3.39
CA THR A 155 -16.15 9.19 3.16
C THR A 155 -16.14 10.50 3.96
N GLU A 156 -15.84 10.42 5.26
CA GLU A 156 -15.71 11.59 6.14
C GLU A 156 -14.67 12.60 5.65
N TYR A 157 -13.52 12.12 5.18
CA TYR A 157 -12.49 12.97 4.59
C TYR A 157 -12.99 13.79 3.41
N HIS A 158 -13.76 13.19 2.49
CA HIS A 158 -14.30 13.92 1.34
C HIS A 158 -15.36 14.94 1.77
N GLU A 159 -16.24 14.60 2.72
CA GLU A 159 -17.23 15.55 3.26
C GLU A 159 -16.59 16.72 4.01
N THR A 160 -15.46 16.47 4.67
CA THR A 160 -14.72 17.49 5.43
C THR A 160 -13.92 18.40 4.49
N MET A 161 -13.36 17.84 3.41
CA MET A 161 -12.67 18.61 2.35
C MET A 161 -13.57 19.65 1.68
N GLU A 162 -14.88 19.38 1.58
CA GLU A 162 -15.84 20.34 1.02
C GLU A 162 -16.14 21.52 1.96
N LYS A 163 -15.81 21.42 3.25
CA LYS A 163 -16.24 22.36 4.30
C LYS A 163 -15.11 23.22 4.90
N ILE A 164 -13.85 22.77 4.83
CA ILE A 164 -12.71 23.45 5.49
C ILE A 164 -11.86 24.23 4.48
N PRO A 165 -11.51 25.51 4.75
CA PRO A 165 -10.56 26.25 3.93
C PRO A 165 -9.13 25.78 4.24
N GLY A 166 -8.65 24.78 3.51
CA GLY A 166 -7.28 24.26 3.60
C GLY A 166 -7.17 22.82 3.13
N TYR A 167 -6.16 22.52 2.30
CA TYR A 167 -5.91 21.17 1.83
C TYR A 167 -5.06 20.39 2.83
N VAL A 168 -5.61 19.29 3.36
CA VAL A 168 -4.89 18.32 4.21
C VAL A 168 -4.81 17.01 3.42
N PRO A 169 -3.62 16.44 3.17
CA PRO A 169 -3.53 15.15 2.48
C PRO A 169 -4.27 14.03 3.22
N TRP A 170 -4.95 13.13 2.48
CA TRP A 170 -5.66 11.96 3.02
C TRP A 170 -4.85 11.16 4.03
N LEU A 171 -3.58 10.92 3.74
CA LEU A 171 -2.70 10.19 4.64
C LEU A 171 -2.50 10.91 5.99
N THR A 172 -2.25 12.22 5.94
CA THR A 172 -2.10 13.06 7.13
C THR A 172 -3.40 13.06 7.93
N TYR A 173 -4.53 13.19 7.26
CA TYR A 173 -5.84 13.07 7.89
C TYR A 173 -6.03 11.71 8.56
N PHE A 174 -5.76 10.61 7.86
CA PHE A 174 -5.93 9.26 8.39
C PHE A 174 -4.97 8.94 9.56
N LYS A 175 -3.73 9.44 9.50
CA LYS A 175 -2.74 9.30 10.57
C LYS A 175 -3.13 10.08 11.83
N ASN A 176 -3.75 11.24 11.68
CA ASN A 176 -4.15 12.10 12.79
C ASN A 176 -5.45 11.64 13.47
N ASN A 177 -6.34 10.98 12.73
CA ASN A 177 -7.65 10.54 13.23
C ASN A 177 -7.60 9.10 13.78
N GLN A 178 -6.74 8.85 14.77
CA GLN A 178 -6.61 7.53 15.39
C GLN A 178 -7.66 7.24 16.46
N GLU A 179 -8.28 8.27 17.05
CA GLU A 179 -9.28 8.10 18.12
C GLU A 179 -10.50 7.29 17.67
N GLN A 180 -10.89 7.44 16.39
CA GLN A 180 -11.97 6.66 15.79
C GLN A 180 -11.67 5.16 15.64
N ARG A 181 -10.44 4.72 15.90
CA ARG A 181 -10.06 3.30 15.91
C ARG A 181 -10.56 2.56 17.14
N ALA A 182 -10.98 3.27 18.19
CA ALA A 182 -11.56 2.68 19.38
C ALA A 182 -12.76 1.77 19.08
N ASP A 183 -13.54 2.12 18.04
CA ASP A 183 -14.68 1.32 17.57
C ASP A 183 -14.25 0.01 16.86
N TYR A 184 -12.97 -0.13 16.54
CA TYR A 184 -12.40 -1.26 15.81
C TYR A 184 -11.26 -1.92 16.63
N PRO A 185 -11.58 -2.69 17.69
CA PRO A 185 -10.59 -3.36 18.54
C PRO A 185 -9.58 -4.25 17.79
N LEU A 186 -9.98 -4.79 16.62
CA LEU A 186 -9.11 -5.61 15.77
C LEU A 186 -8.06 -4.81 14.98
N LEU A 187 -8.18 -3.48 14.98
CA LEU A 187 -7.23 -2.56 14.36
C LEU A 187 -6.33 -1.85 15.39
N HIS A 188 -6.54 -2.10 16.69
CA HIS A 188 -5.68 -1.57 17.73
C HIS A 188 -4.26 -2.13 17.61
N GLY A 189 -3.27 -1.25 17.78
CA GLY A 189 -1.86 -1.58 17.64
C GLY A 189 -1.39 -1.66 16.18
N LEU A 190 -2.30 -1.65 15.19
CA LEU A 190 -1.90 -1.62 13.79
C LEU A 190 -1.42 -0.24 13.37
N ASP A 191 -0.28 -0.23 12.68
CA ASP A 191 0.26 0.98 12.07
C ASP A 191 -0.73 1.54 11.01
N PRO A 192 -0.99 2.87 11.00
CA PRO A 192 -1.85 3.51 10.00
C PRO A 192 -1.49 3.19 8.54
N GLY A 193 -0.20 3.18 8.22
CA GLY A 193 0.32 2.85 6.90
C GLY A 193 0.00 1.41 6.53
N LEU A 194 0.15 0.47 7.47
CA LEU A 194 -0.20 -0.95 7.29
C LEU A 194 -1.71 -1.14 7.05
N ILE A 195 -2.56 -0.42 7.78
CA ILE A 195 -4.01 -0.46 7.58
C ILE A 195 -4.37 -0.02 6.16
N LEU A 196 -3.85 1.12 5.70
CA LEU A 196 -4.10 1.62 4.35
C LEU A 196 -3.55 0.68 3.27
N CYS A 197 -2.36 0.16 3.50
CA CYS A 197 -1.68 -0.82 2.66
C CYS A 197 -2.55 -2.07 2.44
N ARG A 198 -3.08 -2.66 3.51
CA ARG A 198 -3.96 -3.84 3.43
C ARG A 198 -5.34 -3.51 2.89
N TYR A 199 -5.89 -2.34 3.22
CA TYR A 199 -7.17 -1.88 2.67
C TYR A 199 -7.14 -1.88 1.14
N GLU A 200 -6.08 -1.31 0.57
CA GLU A 200 -5.89 -1.32 -0.88
C GLU A 200 -5.83 -2.79 -1.34
N ASN A 201 -4.98 -3.65 -0.77
CA ASN A 201 -4.89 -5.08 -1.16
C ASN A 201 -6.22 -5.86 -1.07
N LEU A 202 -7.04 -5.63 -0.04
CA LEU A 202 -8.29 -6.36 0.18
C LEU A 202 -9.42 -5.87 -0.74
N THR A 203 -9.47 -4.56 -0.97
CA THR A 203 -10.45 -3.97 -1.90
C THR A 203 -10.07 -4.23 -3.36
N ILE A 204 -8.81 -4.58 -3.64
CA ILE A 204 -8.30 -5.05 -4.93
C ILE A 204 -8.88 -6.44 -5.32
N GLY A 205 -9.04 -7.39 -4.38
CA GLY A 205 -9.46 -8.78 -4.68
C GLY A 205 -10.95 -9.12 -4.46
N SER A 206 -11.64 -8.44 -3.55
CA SER A 206 -12.98 -8.84 -3.06
C SER A 206 -14.13 -8.59 -4.05
N ARG A 207 -13.93 -7.75 -5.08
CA ARG A 207 -14.94 -7.50 -6.12
C ARG A 207 -15.15 -8.68 -7.09
N LYS A 208 -14.24 -9.66 -7.12
CA LYS A 208 -14.37 -10.87 -7.97
C LYS A 208 -15.37 -11.90 -7.42
N ARG A 209 -15.56 -12.02 -6.11
CA ARG A 209 -16.40 -13.11 -5.54
C ARG A 209 -17.91 -12.81 -5.46
N ARG A 210 -18.33 -11.55 -5.59
CA ARG A 210 -19.76 -11.18 -5.58
C ARG A 210 -20.45 -11.24 -6.95
N ARG A 211 -19.71 -11.49 -8.04
CA ARG A 211 -20.25 -11.64 -9.41
C ARG A 211 -20.07 -13.07 -9.96
N GLY A 212 -19.99 -14.05 -9.08
CA GLY A 212 -19.80 -15.44 -9.44
C GLY A 212 -20.45 -16.36 -8.42
N SER A 213 -21.78 -16.33 -8.38
CA SER A 213 -22.59 -17.50 -8.02
C SER A 213 -23.75 -17.55 -9.03
N PRO A 214 -24.18 -18.76 -9.47
CA PRO A 214 -24.92 -19.01 -10.70
C PRO A 214 -26.16 -18.15 -10.94
#